data_AF-A0A7Z7N590-F1
#
_entry.id   AF-A0A7Z7N590-F1
#
_cell.length_a   1.000
_cell.length_b   1.000
_cell.length_c   1.000
_cell.angle_alpha   90.00
_cell.angle_beta   90.00
_cell.angle_gamma   90.00
#
_symmetry.space_group_name_H-M   'P 1'
#
loop_
_entity.id
_entity.type
_entity.pdbx_description
1 polymer ?
#
loop_
_entity_poly.entity_id
_entity_poly.type
_entity_poly.pdbx_seq_one_letter_code
_entity_poly.pdbx_strand_id
1 'polypeptide(L)'
;MAAITASMVAELRAKTDAPMMECKKALTEADGDMARAEELLRVKLGNKASKAASRVTAEGIVTAHVEGGVGALVELNCETDFVAKNDDFLAFGKTIAEIVAKNNPADVAALSALPLESSTVDAVRLALVGKIGENLSIRRFVRFETSNKLASYLHGTRIGVLVEFSGTDEQVGRDVAMHVAAMKPVSLSSDEVPADLIAKERSIAEQKAAESGKPAEIVAKMVDGSVQKYLKEVSLLNQPFVKNDKQTIEQMLKAAGASVEKFALFVVGEGIEKRQDDFAAEVAAQVAAAKQV
;
A
#
# COMPACT_ATOMS: atom_id res chain seq x y z
N MET A 1 26.02 -8.14 -40.61
CA MET A 1 25.54 -8.00 -39.22
C MET A 1 26.67 -8.37 -38.30
N ALA A 2 26.99 -7.53 -37.30
CA ALA A 2 27.98 -7.87 -36.29
C ALA A 2 27.56 -9.15 -35.54
N ALA A 3 28.52 -10.01 -35.22
CA ALA A 3 28.23 -11.22 -34.46
C ALA A 3 27.95 -10.85 -33.00
N ILE A 4 26.68 -10.91 -32.58
CA ILE A 4 26.30 -10.65 -31.19
C ILE A 4 26.68 -11.86 -30.33
N THR A 5 27.76 -11.75 -29.57
CA THR A 5 28.25 -12.84 -28.72
C THR A 5 27.48 -12.91 -27.40
N ALA A 6 27.45 -14.08 -26.77
CA ALA A 6 26.85 -14.25 -25.44
C ALA A 6 27.52 -13.36 -24.38
N SER A 7 28.83 -13.13 -24.51
CA SER A 7 29.60 -12.26 -23.62
C SER A 7 29.11 -10.81 -23.70
N MET A 8 28.87 -10.28 -24.89
CA MET A 8 28.34 -8.92 -25.07
C MET A 8 26.96 -8.76 -24.43
N VAL A 9 26.09 -9.77 -24.61
CA VAL A 9 24.75 -9.75 -24.00
C VAL A 9 24.86 -9.81 -22.48
N ALA A 10 25.75 -10.63 -21.93
CA ALA A 10 25.99 -10.74 -20.50
C ALA A 10 26.56 -9.45 -19.91
N GLU A 11 27.50 -8.80 -20.61
CA GLU A 11 28.07 -7.51 -20.21
C GLU A 11 27.01 -6.41 -20.18
N LEU A 12 26.21 -6.27 -21.24
CA LEU A 12 25.14 -5.29 -21.30
C LEU A 12 24.09 -5.54 -20.21
N ARG A 13 23.75 -6.80 -19.95
CA ARG A 13 22.84 -7.18 -18.86
C ARG A 13 23.43 -6.84 -17.49
N ALA A 14 24.70 -7.14 -17.24
CA ALA A 14 25.34 -6.83 -15.97
C ALA A 14 25.40 -5.32 -15.70
N LYS A 15 25.51 -4.51 -16.76
CA LYS A 15 25.56 -3.05 -16.65
C LYS A 15 24.18 -2.40 -16.49
N THR A 16 23.14 -2.97 -17.11
CA THR A 16 21.81 -2.33 -17.20
C THR A 16 20.72 -3.03 -16.40
N ASP A 17 20.99 -4.24 -15.91
CA ASP A 17 20.02 -5.18 -15.34
C ASP A 17 18.84 -5.55 -16.24
N ALA A 18 18.88 -5.18 -17.52
CA ALA A 18 17.78 -5.43 -18.43
C ALA A 18 17.57 -6.94 -18.71
N PRO A 19 16.34 -7.37 -19.03
CA PRO A 19 16.08 -8.76 -19.41
C PRO A 19 17.00 -9.24 -20.54
N MET A 20 17.52 -10.46 -20.43
CA MET A 20 18.53 -11.03 -21.33
C MET A 20 18.17 -10.87 -22.82
N MET A 21 16.92 -11.15 -23.18
CA MET A 21 16.45 -11.03 -24.56
C MET A 21 16.32 -9.58 -25.04
N GLU A 22 16.07 -8.63 -24.15
CA GLU A 22 16.08 -7.21 -24.51
C GLU A 22 17.50 -6.73 -24.77
N CYS A 23 18.48 -7.16 -23.96
CA CYS A 23 19.89 -6.88 -24.20
C CYS A 23 20.33 -7.41 -25.56
N LYS A 24 19.98 -8.67 -25.88
CA LYS A 24 20.29 -9.27 -27.19
C LYS A 24 19.64 -8.52 -28.33
N LYS A 25 18.35 -8.16 -28.23
CA LYS A 25 17.64 -7.41 -29.28
C LYS A 25 18.24 -6.01 -29.48
N ALA A 26 18.56 -5.30 -28.40
CA ALA A 26 19.17 -3.98 -28.46
C ALA A 26 20.56 -4.04 -29.12
N LEU A 27 21.38 -5.02 -28.76
CA LEU A 27 22.69 -5.24 -29.40
C LEU A 27 22.55 -5.57 -30.89
N THR A 28 21.58 -6.41 -31.27
CA THR A 28 21.32 -6.70 -32.68
C THR A 28 20.94 -5.43 -33.46
N GLU A 29 20.04 -4.60 -32.91
CA GLU A 29 19.61 -3.35 -33.57
C GLU A 29 20.66 -2.24 -33.55
N ALA A 30 21.59 -2.29 -32.60
CA ALA A 30 22.75 -1.41 -32.51
C ALA A 30 23.94 -1.92 -33.33
N ASP A 31 23.81 -3.02 -34.08
CA ASP A 31 24.91 -3.66 -34.82
C ASP A 31 26.13 -3.97 -33.94
N GLY A 32 25.89 -4.34 -32.67
CA GLY A 32 26.92 -4.66 -31.68
C GLY A 32 27.52 -3.46 -30.94
N ASP A 33 27.07 -2.23 -31.21
CA ASP A 33 27.47 -1.04 -30.48
C ASP A 33 26.84 -1.02 -29.06
N MET A 34 27.69 -1.07 -28.03
CA MET A 34 27.26 -1.11 -26.63
C MET A 34 26.56 0.19 -26.18
N ALA A 35 27.11 1.35 -26.54
CA ALA A 35 26.55 2.63 -26.10
C ALA A 35 25.17 2.87 -26.74
N ARG A 36 25.06 2.59 -28.04
CA ARG A 36 23.78 2.66 -28.75
C ARG A 36 22.79 1.61 -28.25
N ALA A 37 23.23 0.41 -27.89
CA ALA A 37 22.36 -0.61 -27.30
C ALA A 37 21.79 -0.18 -25.93
N GLU A 38 22.58 0.52 -25.11
CA GLU A 38 22.12 1.11 -23.85
C GLU A 38 21.03 2.17 -24.08
N GLU A 39 21.22 3.06 -25.05
CA GLU A 39 20.21 4.06 -25.43
C GLU A 39 18.92 3.39 -25.92
N LEU A 40 19.02 2.38 -26.78
CA LEU A 40 17.87 1.62 -27.27
C LEU A 40 17.12 0.90 -26.14
N LEU A 41 17.85 0.32 -25.18
CA LEU A 41 17.25 -0.30 -24.00
C LEU A 41 16.43 0.71 -23.20
N ARG A 42 16.94 1.91 -22.97
CA ARG A 42 16.22 2.95 -22.23
C ARG A 42 14.88 3.29 -22.89
N VAL A 43 14.85 3.42 -24.21
CA VAL A 43 13.62 3.67 -24.98
C VAL A 43 12.66 2.49 -24.90
N LYS A 44 13.15 1.26 -25.12
CA LYS A 44 12.32 0.05 -25.16
C LYS A 44 11.71 -0.30 -23.82
N LEU A 45 12.49 -0.19 -22.74
CA LEU A 45 12.03 -0.46 -21.39
C LEU A 45 11.02 0.60 -20.94
N GLY A 46 11.21 1.87 -21.32
CA GLY A 46 10.20 2.91 -21.11
C GLY A 46 8.87 2.58 -21.79
N ASN A 47 8.90 2.14 -23.06
CA ASN A 47 7.69 1.72 -23.77
C ASN A 47 7.00 0.52 -23.13
N LYS A 48 7.75 -0.44 -22.55
CA LYS A 48 7.16 -1.53 -21.78
C LYS A 48 6.44 -1.02 -20.55
N ALA A 49 7.01 -0.04 -19.86
CA ALA A 49 6.37 0.56 -18.69
C ALA A 49 5.05 1.26 -19.03
N SER A 50 5.00 1.99 -20.14
CA SER A 50 3.73 2.57 -20.62
C SER A 50 2.67 1.51 -20.93
N LYS A 51 3.06 0.36 -21.51
CA LYS A 51 2.14 -0.76 -21.77
C LYS A 51 1.68 -1.47 -20.50
N ALA A 52 2.53 -1.49 -19.48
CA ALA A 52 2.21 -2.10 -18.18
C ALA A 52 1.20 -1.27 -17.37
N ALA A 53 1.13 0.05 -17.59
CA ALA A 53 0.40 0.98 -16.75
C ALA A 53 -1.10 0.66 -16.56
N SER A 54 -1.73 -0.02 -17.52
CA SER A 54 -3.15 -0.41 -17.43
C SER A 54 -3.38 -1.71 -16.66
N ARG A 55 -2.33 -2.44 -16.26
CA ARG A 55 -2.45 -3.70 -15.51
C ARG A 55 -2.76 -3.41 -14.06
N VAL A 56 -3.66 -4.20 -13.47
CA VAL A 56 -4.14 -4.01 -12.09
C VAL A 56 -3.02 -4.34 -11.10
N THR A 57 -2.70 -3.40 -10.22
CA THR A 57 -1.70 -3.58 -9.15
C THR A 57 -2.39 -3.70 -7.79
N ALA A 58 -2.90 -4.89 -7.47
CA ALA A 58 -3.61 -5.15 -6.21
C ALA A 58 -2.73 -5.76 -5.11
N GLU A 59 -1.49 -6.13 -5.45
CA GLU A 59 -0.46 -6.55 -4.50
C GLU A 59 0.51 -5.39 -4.22
N GLY A 60 1.50 -5.60 -3.34
CA GLY A 60 2.46 -4.55 -2.99
C GLY A 60 2.89 -4.55 -1.54
N ILE A 61 3.35 -3.38 -1.10
CA ILE A 61 3.88 -3.13 0.24
C ILE A 61 3.36 -1.81 0.81
N VAL A 62 3.28 -1.73 2.13
CA VAL A 62 3.24 -0.48 2.89
C VAL A 62 4.61 -0.25 3.50
N THR A 63 5.11 0.97 3.39
CA THR A 63 6.37 1.41 3.99
C THR A 63 6.15 2.65 4.84
N ALA A 64 7.00 2.84 5.85
CA ALA A 64 6.93 3.97 6.75
C ALA A 64 8.32 4.55 7.01
N HIS A 65 8.39 5.85 7.22
CA HIS A 65 9.57 6.57 7.72
C HIS A 65 9.15 7.52 8.82
N VAL A 66 9.88 7.59 9.93
CA VAL A 66 9.62 8.51 11.04
C VAL A 66 10.94 9.09 11.53
N GLU A 67 11.04 10.42 11.52
CA GLU A 67 12.25 11.15 11.93
C GLU A 67 11.88 12.56 12.39
N GLY A 68 12.38 13.00 13.55
CA GLY A 68 12.30 14.40 13.99
C GLY A 68 10.89 14.99 14.10
N GLY A 69 9.87 14.20 14.50
CA GLY A 69 8.47 14.67 14.59
C GLY A 69 7.72 14.66 13.26
N VAL A 70 8.36 14.18 12.19
CA VAL A 70 7.75 13.99 10.88
C VAL A 70 7.70 12.51 10.55
N GLY A 71 6.59 12.04 10.00
CA GLY A 71 6.42 10.66 9.59
C GLY A 71 5.60 10.53 8.33
N ALA A 72 5.91 9.53 7.53
CA ALA A 72 5.19 9.20 6.30
C ALA A 72 4.82 7.72 6.27
N LEU A 73 3.67 7.43 5.71
CA LEU A 73 3.19 6.09 5.40
C LEU A 73 2.84 6.04 3.91
N VAL A 74 3.38 5.07 3.17
CA VAL A 74 3.25 4.99 1.71
C VAL A 74 2.80 3.59 1.31
N GLU A 75 1.77 3.49 0.47
CA GLU A 75 1.39 2.25 -0.22
C GLU A 75 1.97 2.26 -1.64
N LEU A 76 2.83 1.28 -1.91
CA LEU A 76 3.41 1.02 -3.22
C LEU A 76 2.87 -0.32 -3.73
N ASN A 77 2.24 -0.34 -4.90
CA ASN A 77 1.60 -1.52 -5.44
C ASN A 77 2.35 -2.13 -6.63
N CYS A 78 2.18 -3.44 -6.78
CA CYS A 78 2.66 -4.27 -7.89
C CYS A 78 1.58 -5.28 -8.29
N GLU A 79 1.82 -6.09 -9.33
CA GLU A 79 0.84 -7.06 -9.82
C GLU A 79 0.84 -8.33 -8.95
N THR A 80 2.02 -8.81 -8.55
CA THR A 80 2.17 -10.09 -7.82
C THR A 80 2.83 -9.95 -6.46
N ASP A 81 2.63 -10.95 -5.59
CA ASP A 81 3.29 -11.02 -4.28
C ASP A 81 4.78 -11.37 -4.36
N PHE A 82 5.25 -11.90 -5.51
CA PHE A 82 6.66 -12.13 -5.77
C PHE A 82 7.42 -10.79 -5.87
N VAL A 83 6.87 -9.82 -6.60
CA VAL A 83 7.46 -8.48 -6.70
C VAL A 83 7.39 -7.74 -5.37
N ALA A 84 6.36 -7.95 -4.56
CA ALA A 84 6.28 -7.39 -3.21
C ALA A 84 7.42 -7.84 -2.27
N LYS A 85 8.16 -8.89 -2.63
CA LYS A 85 9.33 -9.41 -1.90
C LYS A 85 10.66 -9.09 -2.59
N ASN A 86 10.64 -8.40 -3.73
CA ASN A 86 11.84 -8.04 -4.47
C ASN A 86 12.61 -6.90 -3.77
N ASP A 87 13.92 -7.04 -3.64
CA ASP A 87 14.76 -6.09 -2.89
C ASP A 87 14.76 -4.68 -3.47
N ASP A 88 14.79 -4.53 -4.80
CA ASP A 88 14.73 -3.21 -5.45
C ASP A 88 13.39 -2.52 -5.18
N PHE A 89 12.29 -3.28 -5.21
CA PHE A 89 10.95 -2.77 -4.91
C PHE A 89 10.82 -2.35 -3.44
N LEU A 90 11.33 -3.17 -2.51
CA LEU A 90 11.36 -2.86 -1.09
C LEU A 90 12.22 -1.63 -0.79
N ALA A 91 13.39 -1.52 -1.41
CA ALA A 91 14.28 -0.37 -1.28
C ALA A 91 13.61 0.90 -1.81
N PHE A 92 13.00 0.83 -3.00
CA PHE A 92 12.29 1.96 -3.59
C PHE A 92 11.15 2.46 -2.70
N GLY A 93 10.34 1.56 -2.12
CA GLY A 93 9.29 1.94 -1.18
C GLY A 93 9.82 2.70 0.04
N LYS A 94 10.90 2.21 0.67
CA LYS A 94 11.55 2.89 1.82
C LYS A 94 12.04 4.29 1.44
N THR A 95 12.71 4.41 0.30
CA THR A 95 13.19 5.71 -0.21
C THR A 95 12.05 6.67 -0.46
N ILE A 96 10.92 6.21 -1.01
CA ILE A 96 9.74 7.07 -1.21
C ILE A 96 9.18 7.57 0.12
N ALA A 97 9.07 6.71 1.14
CA ALA A 97 8.59 7.13 2.46
C ALA A 97 9.48 8.22 3.07
N GLU A 98 10.80 8.09 2.93
CA GLU A 98 11.76 9.12 3.34
C GLU A 98 11.58 10.44 2.56
N ILE A 99 11.45 10.37 1.23
CA ILE A 99 11.21 11.55 0.37
C ILE A 99 9.93 12.27 0.79
N VAL A 100 8.83 11.53 0.99
CA VAL A 100 7.55 12.10 1.43
C VAL A 100 7.74 12.82 2.75
N ALA A 101 8.37 12.18 3.74
CA ALA A 101 8.61 12.79 5.04
C ALA A 101 9.40 14.11 4.90
N LYS A 102 10.47 14.11 4.11
CA LYS A 102 11.39 15.27 3.97
C LYS A 102 10.85 16.41 3.12
N ASN A 103 10.06 16.12 2.10
CA ASN A 103 9.68 17.12 1.08
C ASN A 103 8.22 17.57 1.12
N ASN A 104 7.37 16.89 1.90
CA ASN A 104 5.94 17.24 2.04
C ASN A 104 5.22 17.46 0.70
N PRO A 105 5.29 16.51 -0.27
CA PRO A 105 4.56 16.66 -1.53
C PRO A 105 3.05 16.70 -1.28
N ALA A 106 2.33 17.52 -2.05
CA ALA A 106 0.89 17.70 -1.89
C ALA A 106 0.09 16.45 -2.30
N ASP A 107 0.57 15.72 -3.30
CA ASP A 107 -0.08 14.53 -3.84
C ASP A 107 0.95 13.61 -4.54
N VAL A 108 0.46 12.49 -5.09
CA VAL A 108 1.29 11.52 -5.81
C VAL A 108 1.95 12.13 -7.06
N ALA A 109 1.29 13.06 -7.75
CA ALA A 109 1.86 13.68 -8.94
C ALA A 109 3.05 14.59 -8.57
N ALA A 110 2.93 15.37 -7.50
CA ALA A 110 4.01 16.17 -6.94
C ALA A 110 5.18 15.28 -6.46
N LEU A 111 4.88 14.18 -5.76
CA LEU A 111 5.88 13.20 -5.33
C LEU A 111 6.63 12.59 -6.53
N SER A 112 5.90 12.17 -7.56
CA SER A 112 6.45 11.59 -8.79
C SER A 112 7.42 12.52 -9.52
N ALA A 113 7.23 13.83 -9.39
CA ALA A 113 8.09 14.86 -9.99
C ALA A 113 9.33 15.20 -9.15
N LEU A 114 9.40 14.78 -7.88
CA LEU A 114 10.55 15.07 -7.01
C LEU A 114 11.83 14.40 -7.52
N PRO A 115 13.00 15.02 -7.28
CA PRO A 115 14.28 14.43 -7.64
C PRO A 115 14.57 13.19 -6.79
N LEU A 116 15.07 12.15 -7.45
CA LEU A 116 15.64 10.96 -6.84
C LEU A 116 16.90 10.59 -7.62
N GLU A 117 18.05 10.68 -6.94
CA GLU A 117 19.38 10.52 -7.53
C GLU A 117 19.61 11.50 -8.70
N SER A 118 19.83 10.97 -9.91
CA SER A 118 20.06 11.75 -11.14
C SER A 118 18.79 11.95 -11.98
N SER A 119 17.62 11.58 -11.46
CA SER A 119 16.35 11.57 -12.19
C SER A 119 15.18 12.00 -11.28
N THR A 120 13.95 11.72 -11.71
CA THR A 120 12.73 11.89 -10.88
C THR A 120 12.29 10.56 -10.27
N VAL A 121 11.48 10.62 -9.21
CA VAL A 121 10.84 9.45 -8.60
C VAL A 121 10.10 8.60 -9.63
N ASP A 122 9.33 9.23 -10.53
CA ASP A 122 8.60 8.49 -11.57
C ASP A 122 9.53 7.84 -12.60
N ALA A 123 10.62 8.50 -12.98
CA ALA A 123 11.58 7.92 -13.91
C ALA A 123 12.28 6.70 -13.32
N VAL A 124 12.60 6.72 -12.01
CA VAL A 124 13.13 5.54 -11.29
C VAL A 124 12.07 4.43 -11.24
N ARG A 125 10.81 4.76 -10.94
CA ARG A 125 9.69 3.80 -10.99
C ARG A 125 9.56 3.13 -12.36
N LEU A 126 9.60 3.91 -13.44
CA LEU A 126 9.50 3.40 -14.82
C LEU A 126 10.69 2.50 -15.19
N ALA A 127 11.90 2.83 -14.72
CA ALA A 127 13.07 1.97 -14.90
C ALA A 127 12.87 0.62 -14.18
N LEU A 128 12.36 0.64 -12.95
CA LEU A 128 12.02 -0.59 -12.20
C LEU A 128 10.95 -1.43 -12.92
N VAL A 129 9.91 -0.80 -13.48
CA VAL A 129 8.92 -1.51 -14.30
C VAL A 129 9.59 -2.18 -15.51
N GLY A 130 10.53 -1.50 -16.17
CA GLY A 130 11.29 -2.07 -17.29
C GLY A 130 12.16 -3.27 -16.89
N LYS A 131 12.79 -3.20 -15.72
CA LYS A 131 13.65 -4.27 -15.15
C LYS A 131 12.83 -5.46 -14.67
N ILE A 132 11.78 -5.22 -13.89
CA ILE A 132 10.94 -6.24 -13.25
C ILE A 132 9.94 -6.85 -14.24
N GLY A 133 9.37 -6.04 -15.14
CA GLY A 133 8.37 -6.48 -16.10
C GLY A 133 6.93 -6.46 -15.59
N GLU A 134 6.69 -5.97 -14.37
CA GLU A 134 5.36 -5.74 -13.78
C GLU A 134 5.08 -4.23 -13.65
N ASN A 135 3.80 -3.87 -13.70
CA ASN A 135 3.34 -2.53 -13.36
C ASN A 135 3.62 -2.26 -11.88
N LEU A 136 4.13 -1.05 -11.61
CA LEU A 136 4.41 -0.57 -10.27
C LEU A 136 3.74 0.78 -10.12
N SER A 137 3.00 1.01 -9.04
CA SER A 137 2.30 2.27 -8.81
C SER A 137 2.52 2.78 -7.40
N ILE A 138 2.81 4.08 -7.29
CA ILE A 138 2.75 4.80 -6.01
C ILE A 138 1.28 5.17 -5.83
N ARG A 139 0.57 4.44 -4.98
CA ARG A 139 -0.89 4.56 -4.93
C ARG A 139 -1.36 5.71 -4.07
N ARG A 140 -0.85 5.78 -2.84
CA ARG A 140 -1.21 6.80 -1.85
C ARG A 140 -0.14 6.93 -0.80
N PHE A 141 -0.11 8.10 -0.18
CA PHE A 141 0.68 8.34 1.01
C PHE A 141 -0.10 9.24 1.98
N VAL A 142 0.32 9.21 3.24
CA VAL A 142 0.00 10.24 4.23
C VAL A 142 1.28 10.70 4.89
N ARG A 143 1.30 11.96 5.32
CA ARG A 143 2.39 12.54 6.10
C ARG A 143 1.82 13.21 7.33
N PHE A 144 2.42 12.94 8.48
CA PHE A 144 2.19 13.67 9.72
C PHE A 144 3.42 14.49 10.06
N GLU A 145 3.20 15.69 10.55
CA GLU A 145 4.21 16.57 11.13
C GLU A 145 3.60 17.12 12.42
N THR A 146 4.35 16.99 13.51
CA THR A 146 3.84 17.31 14.85
C THR A 146 4.96 17.65 15.82
N SER A 147 4.63 18.44 16.85
CA SER A 147 5.46 18.64 18.03
C SER A 147 5.33 17.49 19.06
N ASN A 148 4.34 16.61 18.87
CA ASN A 148 4.17 15.39 19.66
C ASN A 148 5.12 14.28 19.17
N LYS A 149 4.84 13.03 19.54
CA LYS A 149 5.59 11.86 19.08
C LYS A 149 4.81 11.12 18.00
N LEU A 150 5.56 10.43 17.14
CA LEU A 150 5.02 9.54 16.12
C LEU A 150 5.48 8.11 16.38
N ALA A 151 4.57 7.15 16.24
CA ALA A 151 4.86 5.73 16.24
C ALA A 151 4.38 5.10 14.94
N SER A 152 5.20 4.25 14.34
CA SER A 152 4.81 3.45 13.17
C SER A 152 4.87 1.96 13.48
N TYR A 153 3.92 1.19 12.93
CA TYR A 153 3.91 -0.26 13.00
C TYR A 153 3.64 -0.86 11.63
N LEU A 154 4.47 -1.81 11.21
CA LEU A 154 4.29 -2.59 9.99
C LEU A 154 4.02 -4.06 10.37
N HIS A 155 2.90 -4.62 9.93
CA HIS A 155 2.60 -6.04 10.09
C HIS A 155 2.99 -6.78 8.81
N GLY A 156 4.24 -7.25 8.77
CA GLY A 156 4.87 -7.68 7.53
C GLY A 156 4.98 -6.51 6.56
N THR A 157 4.66 -6.74 5.28
CA THR A 157 4.59 -5.68 4.26
C THR A 157 3.17 -5.25 3.92
N ARG A 158 2.14 -5.95 4.43
CA ARG A 158 0.75 -5.77 3.96
C ARG A 158 -0.04 -4.69 4.69
N ILE A 159 0.30 -4.42 5.95
CA ILE A 159 -0.42 -3.47 6.78
C ILE A 159 0.59 -2.53 7.39
N GLY A 160 0.33 -1.23 7.29
CA GLY A 160 1.12 -0.22 7.97
C GLY A 160 0.23 0.78 8.68
N VAL A 161 0.72 1.23 9.83
CA VAL A 161 0.04 2.20 10.69
C VAL A 161 1.02 3.29 11.10
N LEU A 162 0.53 4.54 11.11
CA LEU A 162 1.21 5.69 11.68
C LEU A 162 0.28 6.33 12.72
N VAL A 163 0.79 6.59 13.93
CA VAL A 163 0.04 7.16 15.05
C VAL A 163 0.76 8.39 15.56
N GLU A 164 0.03 9.48 15.73
CA GLU A 164 0.45 10.63 16.53
C GLU A 164 -0.05 10.49 17.96
N PHE A 165 0.86 10.58 18.93
CA PHE A 165 0.55 10.40 20.34
C PHE A 165 1.37 11.33 21.23
N SER A 166 0.82 11.63 22.41
CA SER A 166 1.51 12.31 23.51
C SER A 166 1.82 11.32 24.63
N GLY A 167 2.81 11.63 25.47
CA GLY A 167 3.19 10.81 26.61
C GLY A 167 4.69 10.53 26.70
N THR A 168 5.15 10.10 27.87
CA THR A 168 6.57 9.83 28.12
C THR A 168 7.02 8.47 27.61
N ASP A 169 6.15 7.46 27.70
CA ASP A 169 6.44 6.09 27.30
C ASP A 169 6.19 5.86 25.80
N GLU A 170 7.26 5.54 25.06
CA GLU A 170 7.17 5.25 23.62
C GLU A 170 6.44 3.94 23.31
N GLN A 171 6.35 3.00 24.27
CA GLN A 171 5.64 1.76 24.03
C GLN A 171 4.14 1.99 23.83
N VAL A 172 3.57 3.01 24.46
CA VAL A 172 2.15 3.33 24.30
C VAL A 172 1.80 3.58 22.83
N GLY A 173 2.61 4.39 22.13
CA GLY A 173 2.38 4.67 20.70
C GLY A 173 2.49 3.42 19.83
N ARG A 174 3.47 2.54 20.11
CA ARG A 174 3.64 1.27 19.40
C ARG A 174 2.47 0.30 19.66
N ASP A 175 1.99 0.25 20.89
CA ASP A 175 0.86 -0.59 21.28
C ASP A 175 -0.45 -0.15 20.65
N VAL A 176 -0.68 1.15 20.58
CA VAL A 176 -1.80 1.72 19.81
C VAL A 176 -1.65 1.39 18.33
N ALA A 177 -0.46 1.59 17.74
CA ALA A 177 -0.25 1.32 16.32
C ALA A 177 -0.49 -0.16 15.97
N MET A 178 -0.05 -1.09 16.83
CA MET A 178 -0.32 -2.51 16.67
C MET A 178 -1.82 -2.84 16.85
N HIS A 179 -2.49 -2.19 17.80
CA HIS A 179 -3.92 -2.34 17.99
C HIS A 179 -4.72 -1.88 16.77
N VAL A 180 -4.42 -0.70 16.22
CA VAL A 180 -5.04 -0.18 15.00
C VAL A 180 -4.84 -1.14 13.83
N ALA A 181 -3.66 -1.74 13.69
CA ALA A 181 -3.39 -2.72 12.63
C ALA A 181 -4.28 -3.98 12.75
N ALA A 182 -4.57 -4.41 13.99
CA ALA A 182 -5.38 -5.59 14.27
C ALA A 182 -6.89 -5.31 14.17
N MET A 183 -7.36 -4.23 14.79
CA MET A 183 -8.78 -3.93 14.99
C MET A 183 -9.38 -3.01 13.92
N LYS A 184 -8.53 -2.34 13.13
CA LYS A 184 -8.92 -1.49 12.00
C LYS A 184 -10.06 -0.50 12.33
N PRO A 185 -9.95 0.28 13.41
CA PRO A 185 -10.93 1.34 13.69
C PRO A 185 -11.01 2.28 12.49
N VAL A 186 -12.21 2.77 12.19
CA VAL A 186 -12.42 3.80 11.15
C VAL A 186 -12.24 5.22 11.68
N SER A 187 -12.30 5.43 13.00
CA SER A 187 -12.14 6.75 13.62
C SER A 187 -11.44 6.66 14.97
N LEU A 188 -10.99 7.81 15.49
CA LEU A 188 -10.42 7.90 16.85
C LEU A 188 -11.51 7.70 17.90
N SER A 189 -12.59 8.49 17.79
CA SER A 189 -13.73 8.50 18.71
C SER A 189 -15.04 8.14 18.01
N SER A 190 -16.07 7.77 18.77
CA SER A 190 -17.40 7.46 18.23
C SER A 190 -18.04 8.64 17.51
N ASP A 191 -17.74 9.88 17.93
CA ASP A 191 -18.30 11.10 17.36
C ASP A 191 -17.68 11.46 15.99
N GLU A 192 -16.51 10.89 15.68
CA GLU A 192 -15.82 11.06 14.41
C GLU A 192 -16.20 10.00 13.36
N VAL A 193 -17.07 9.04 13.70
CA VAL A 193 -17.51 8.02 12.74
C VAL A 193 -18.34 8.70 11.63
N PRO A 194 -18.02 8.49 10.34
CA PRO A 194 -18.77 9.07 9.24
C PRO A 194 -20.27 8.77 9.30
N ALA A 195 -21.10 9.80 9.08
CA ALA A 195 -22.55 9.71 9.22
C ALA A 195 -23.20 8.70 8.24
N ASP A 196 -22.59 8.50 7.07
CA ASP A 196 -23.00 7.51 6.08
C ASP A 196 -22.81 6.08 6.57
N LEU A 197 -21.72 5.81 7.31
CA LEU A 197 -21.49 4.50 7.94
C LEU A 197 -22.50 4.25 9.06
N ILE A 198 -22.78 5.26 9.89
CA ILE A 198 -23.80 5.18 10.95
C ILE A 198 -25.18 4.92 10.34
N ALA A 199 -25.55 5.65 9.29
CA ALA A 199 -26.83 5.49 8.61
C ALA A 199 -26.96 4.10 7.96
N LYS A 200 -25.88 3.60 7.34
CA LYS A 200 -25.82 2.26 6.77
C LYS A 200 -26.02 1.18 7.84
N GLU A 201 -25.32 1.29 8.96
CA GLU A 201 -25.48 0.34 10.07
C GLU A 201 -26.89 0.38 10.67
N ARG A 202 -27.44 1.59 10.84
CA ARG A 202 -28.83 1.77 11.31
C ARG A 202 -29.82 1.07 10.38
N SER A 203 -29.69 1.27 9.07
CA SER A 203 -30.57 0.61 8.09
C SER A 203 -30.46 -0.92 8.15
N ILE A 204 -29.26 -1.47 8.32
CA ILE A 204 -29.04 -2.91 8.51
C ILE A 204 -29.72 -3.40 9.79
N ALA A 205 -29.58 -2.65 10.89
CA ALA A 205 -30.19 -2.99 12.17
C ALA A 205 -31.73 -2.93 12.12
N GLU A 206 -32.30 -1.96 11.41
CA GLU A 206 -33.75 -1.84 11.18
C GLU A 206 -34.30 -3.03 10.41
N GLN A 207 -33.62 -3.44 9.32
CA GLN A 207 -34.01 -4.62 8.54
C GLN A 207 -34.00 -5.89 9.40
N LYS A 208 -32.93 -6.11 10.19
CA LYS A 208 -32.83 -7.25 11.11
C LYS A 208 -33.92 -7.22 12.19
N ALA A 209 -34.26 -6.02 12.70
CA ALA A 209 -35.24 -5.88 13.76
C ALA A 209 -36.69 -6.04 13.26
N ALA A 210 -36.98 -5.69 12.00
CA ALA A 210 -38.29 -5.89 11.38
C ALA A 210 -38.71 -7.38 11.33
N GLU A 211 -37.75 -8.29 11.20
CA GLU A 211 -37.98 -9.74 11.20
C GLU A 211 -38.28 -10.31 12.60
N SER A 212 -38.09 -9.53 13.67
CA SER A 212 -38.16 -10.04 15.05
C SER A 212 -39.58 -10.22 15.61
N GLY A 213 -40.61 -9.67 14.96
CA GLY A 213 -41.99 -9.71 15.43
C GLY A 213 -42.25 -8.97 16.76
N LYS A 214 -41.30 -8.18 17.24
CA LYS A 214 -41.37 -7.45 18.51
C LYS A 214 -42.12 -6.11 18.37
N PRO A 215 -42.67 -5.56 19.48
CA PRO A 215 -43.25 -4.22 19.49
C PRO A 215 -42.29 -3.13 19.00
N ALA A 216 -42.83 -2.07 18.39
CA ALA A 216 -42.06 -0.97 17.78
C ALA A 216 -41.07 -0.30 18.76
N GLU A 217 -41.43 -0.15 20.04
CA GLU A 217 -40.53 0.40 21.06
C GLU A 217 -39.31 -0.50 21.33
N ILE A 218 -39.50 -1.82 21.28
CA ILE A 218 -38.40 -2.79 21.45
C ILE A 218 -37.52 -2.81 20.21
N VAL A 219 -38.11 -2.72 19.02
CA VAL A 219 -37.39 -2.60 17.75
C VAL A 219 -36.50 -1.36 17.75
N ALA A 220 -37.02 -0.19 18.15
CA ALA A 220 -36.23 1.03 18.23
C ALA A 220 -35.02 0.89 19.18
N LYS A 221 -35.24 0.33 20.39
CA LYS A 221 -34.15 0.05 21.34
C LYS A 221 -33.12 -0.95 20.81
N MET A 222 -33.54 -1.93 20.01
CA MET A 222 -32.63 -2.89 19.37
C MET A 222 -31.76 -2.21 18.32
N VAL A 223 -32.35 -1.36 17.48
CA VAL A 223 -31.63 -0.59 16.46
C VAL A 223 -30.59 0.32 17.12
N ASP A 224 -31.00 1.10 18.11
CA ASP A 224 -30.08 2.01 18.81
C ASP A 224 -28.98 1.23 19.53
N GLY A 225 -29.30 0.10 20.16
CA GLY A 225 -28.30 -0.79 20.75
C GLY A 225 -27.28 -1.33 19.74
N SER A 226 -27.72 -1.69 18.52
CA SER A 226 -26.85 -2.16 17.44
C SER A 226 -25.92 -1.05 16.97
N VAL A 227 -26.44 0.16 16.76
CA VAL A 227 -25.64 1.32 16.34
C VAL A 227 -24.61 1.67 17.42
N GLN A 228 -25.00 1.68 18.71
CA GLN A 228 -24.09 1.94 19.81
C GLN A 228 -22.98 0.88 19.94
N LYS A 229 -23.32 -0.39 19.67
CA LYS A 229 -22.33 -1.47 19.61
C LYS A 229 -21.36 -1.26 18.45
N TYR A 230 -21.87 -0.96 17.26
CA TYR A 230 -21.04 -0.68 16.08
C TYR A 230 -20.07 0.46 16.32
N LEU A 231 -20.54 1.60 16.87
CA LEU A 231 -19.69 2.74 17.20
C LEU A 231 -18.51 2.31 18.08
N LYS A 232 -18.77 1.54 19.14
CA LYS A 232 -17.72 1.01 20.03
C LYS A 232 -16.74 0.06 19.34
N GLU A 233 -17.20 -0.71 18.35
CA GLU A 233 -16.37 -1.63 17.58
C GLU A 233 -15.49 -0.90 16.57
N VAL A 234 -15.89 0.29 16.11
CA VAL A 234 -15.18 0.98 15.02
C VAL A 234 -14.42 2.25 15.43
N SER A 235 -14.63 2.75 16.65
CA SER A 235 -13.86 3.87 17.19
C SER A 235 -12.73 3.37 18.11
N LEU A 236 -11.49 3.78 17.82
CA LEU A 236 -10.28 3.34 18.50
C LEU A 236 -10.38 3.43 20.03
N LEU A 237 -10.78 4.59 20.56
CA LEU A 237 -10.79 4.84 22.01
C LEU A 237 -11.73 3.91 22.78
N ASN A 238 -12.80 3.44 22.14
CA ASN A 238 -13.79 2.55 22.74
C ASN A 238 -13.47 1.06 22.58
N GLN A 239 -12.52 0.70 21.71
CA GLN A 239 -12.16 -0.69 21.47
C GLN A 239 -11.48 -1.32 22.70
N PRO A 240 -11.79 -2.59 23.04
CA PRO A 240 -11.04 -3.36 24.03
C PRO A 240 -9.60 -3.54 23.58
N PHE A 241 -8.62 -3.25 24.44
CA PHE A 241 -7.22 -3.30 24.06
C PHE A 241 -6.75 -4.74 23.78
N VAL A 242 -6.17 -4.98 22.60
CA VAL A 242 -5.78 -6.33 22.12
C VAL A 242 -4.81 -7.08 23.03
N LYS A 243 -3.98 -6.38 23.80
CA LYS A 243 -3.05 -6.99 24.76
C LYS A 243 -3.66 -7.18 26.15
N ASN A 244 -4.78 -6.52 26.45
CA ASN A 244 -5.51 -6.61 27.70
C ASN A 244 -6.97 -6.19 27.48
N ASP A 245 -7.82 -7.16 27.18
CA ASP A 245 -9.24 -6.96 26.85
C ASP A 245 -10.10 -6.49 28.03
N LYS A 246 -9.53 -6.45 29.24
CA LYS A 246 -10.19 -5.93 30.46
C LYS A 246 -10.29 -4.41 30.50
N GLN A 247 -9.63 -3.71 29.59
CA GLN A 247 -9.67 -2.25 29.49
C GLN A 247 -9.79 -1.81 28.03
N THR A 248 -10.35 -0.63 27.82
CA THR A 248 -10.35 0.02 26.50
C THR A 248 -9.01 0.69 26.21
N ILE A 249 -8.79 1.10 24.95
CA ILE A 249 -7.65 1.94 24.58
C ILE A 249 -7.65 3.25 25.35
N GLU A 250 -8.80 3.91 25.50
CA GLU A 250 -8.91 5.15 26.29
C GLU A 250 -8.46 4.96 27.74
N GLN A 251 -8.88 3.86 28.38
CA GLN A 251 -8.49 3.54 29.75
C GLN A 251 -6.99 3.25 29.86
N MET A 252 -6.43 2.53 28.89
CA MET A 252 -4.99 2.24 28.81
C MET A 252 -4.17 3.54 28.66
N LEU A 253 -4.58 4.42 27.74
CA LEU A 253 -3.94 5.72 27.51
C LEU A 253 -3.98 6.60 28.76
N LYS A 254 -5.14 6.69 29.42
CA LYS A 254 -5.32 7.45 30.66
C LYS A 254 -4.43 6.92 31.79
N ALA A 255 -4.35 5.59 31.95
CA ALA A 255 -3.48 4.98 32.97
C ALA A 255 -1.99 5.26 32.71
N ALA A 256 -1.60 5.40 31.44
CA ALA A 256 -0.24 5.72 31.02
C ALA A 256 0.06 7.24 30.97
N GLY A 257 -0.93 8.11 31.22
CA GLY A 257 -0.76 9.56 31.07
C GLY A 257 -0.47 9.99 29.63
N ALA A 258 -1.10 9.33 28.67
CA ALA A 258 -0.90 9.51 27.23
C ALA A 258 -2.21 9.86 26.51
N SER A 259 -2.09 10.41 25.29
CA SER A 259 -3.22 10.63 24.35
C SER A 259 -2.83 10.24 22.94
N VAL A 260 -3.82 10.02 22.09
CA VAL A 260 -3.65 9.80 20.64
C VAL A 260 -4.45 10.88 19.93
N GLU A 261 -3.81 11.60 19.02
CA GLU A 261 -4.44 12.73 18.32
C GLU A 261 -4.98 12.32 16.95
N LYS A 262 -4.26 11.45 16.24
CA LYS A 262 -4.69 10.87 14.96
C LYS A 262 -3.89 9.62 14.63
N PHE A 263 -4.45 8.82 13.73
CA PHE A 263 -3.77 7.69 13.14
C PHE A 263 -4.07 7.60 11.65
N ALA A 264 -3.25 6.84 10.93
CA ALA A 264 -3.51 6.38 9.59
C ALA A 264 -3.23 4.88 9.51
N LEU A 265 -4.05 4.17 8.76
CA LEU A 265 -3.96 2.73 8.50
C LEU A 265 -4.02 2.51 7.01
N PHE A 266 -3.01 1.85 6.45
CA PHE A 266 -3.05 1.32 5.08
C PHE A 266 -3.02 -0.20 5.10
N VAL A 267 -3.87 -0.79 4.27
CA VAL A 267 -3.84 -2.21 3.92
C VAL A 267 -3.62 -2.32 2.42
N VAL A 268 -2.58 -3.07 2.01
CA VAL A 268 -2.23 -3.26 0.60
C VAL A 268 -3.42 -3.74 -0.20
N GLY A 269 -3.74 -3.02 -1.28
CA GLY A 269 -4.77 -3.38 -2.25
C GLY A 269 -6.20 -3.15 -1.75
N GLU A 270 -6.38 -2.53 -0.58
CA GLU A 270 -7.72 -2.24 -0.04
C GLU A 270 -8.56 -1.45 -1.04
N GLY A 271 -9.73 -1.95 -1.41
CA GLY A 271 -10.60 -1.31 -2.40
C GLY A 271 -10.19 -1.51 -3.87
N ILE A 272 -9.14 -2.29 -4.15
CA ILE A 272 -8.80 -2.72 -5.52
C ILE A 272 -9.42 -4.09 -5.77
N GLU A 273 -10.24 -4.20 -6.80
CA GLU A 273 -10.75 -5.49 -7.25
C GLU A 273 -9.61 -6.32 -7.84
N LYS A 274 -9.35 -7.47 -7.22
CA LYS A 274 -8.34 -8.40 -7.73
C LYS A 274 -8.88 -9.09 -8.96
N ARG A 275 -8.06 -9.12 -10.01
CA ARG A 275 -8.35 -9.94 -11.18
C ARG A 275 -8.39 -11.41 -10.75
N GLN A 276 -9.53 -12.07 -10.98
CA GLN A 276 -9.70 -13.50 -10.72
C GLN A 276 -9.59 -14.23 -12.06
N ASP A 277 -8.42 -14.82 -12.32
CA ASP A 277 -8.21 -15.63 -13.51
C ASP A 277 -8.59 -17.09 -13.23
N ASP A 278 -9.36 -17.70 -14.15
CA ASP A 278 -9.65 -19.13 -14.14
C ASP A 278 -8.55 -19.86 -14.93
N PHE A 279 -7.58 -20.39 -14.19
CA PHE A 279 -6.44 -21.09 -14.76
C PHE A 279 -6.86 -22.29 -15.64
N ALA A 280 -7.93 -23.01 -15.26
CA ALA A 280 -8.40 -24.13 -16.05
C ALA A 280 -9.00 -23.67 -17.38
N ALA A 281 -9.77 -22.58 -17.36
CA ALA A 281 -10.31 -21.97 -18.57
C ALA A 281 -9.20 -21.40 -19.47
N GLU A 282 -8.19 -20.74 -18.91
CA GLU A 282 -7.04 -20.23 -19.67
C GLU A 282 -6.25 -21.37 -20.32
N VAL A 283 -5.95 -22.44 -19.58
CA VAL A 283 -5.27 -23.63 -20.13
C VAL A 283 -6.11 -24.27 -21.23
N ALA A 284 -7.42 -24.42 -21.02
CA ALA A 284 -8.32 -24.96 -22.04
C ALA A 284 -8.34 -24.09 -23.31
N ALA A 285 -8.37 -22.77 -23.16
CA ALA A 285 -8.33 -21.82 -24.27
C ALA A 285 -7.01 -21.90 -25.04
N GLN A 286 -5.86 -21.98 -24.36
CA GLN A 286 -4.56 -22.13 -25.03
C GLN A 286 -4.44 -23.47 -25.77
N VAL A 287 -4.89 -24.57 -25.16
CA VAL A 287 -4.92 -25.89 -25.81
C VAL A 287 -5.85 -25.89 -27.03
N ALA A 288 -6.98 -25.20 -26.97
CA ALA A 288 -7.89 -25.05 -28.10
C ALA A 288 -7.25 -24.24 -29.24
N ALA A 289 -6.61 -23.11 -28.93
CA ALA A 289 -5.92 -22.28 -29.92
C ALA A 289 -4.76 -23.02 -30.60
N ALA A 290 -3.99 -23.81 -29.84
CA ALA A 290 -2.88 -24.60 -30.38
C ALA A 290 -3.32 -25.74 -31.31
N LYS A 291 -4.58 -26.20 -31.22
CA LYS A 291 -5.16 -27.20 -32.14
C LYS A 291 -5.70 -26.60 -33.44
N GLN A 292 -5.79 -25.27 -33.53
CA GLN A 292 -6.27 -24.56 -34.73
C GLN A 292 -5.13 -24.07 -35.64
N VAL A 293 -3.87 -24.34 -35.25
CA VAL A 293 -2.64 -24.05 -36.00
C VAL A 293 -2.05 -25.37 -36.51
#